data_AF-A0A928PX68-F1
#
_entry.id   AF-A0A928PX68-F1
#
_cell.length_a   1.000
_cell.length_b   1.000
_cell.length_c   1.000
_cell.angle_alpha   90.00
_cell.angle_beta   90.00
_cell.angle_gamma   90.00
#
_symmetry.space_group_name_H-M   'P 1'
#
loop_
_entity.id
_entity.type
_entity.pdbx_description
1 polymer ?
#
loop_
_entity_poly.entity_id
_entity_poly.type
_entity_poly.pdbx_seq_one_letter_code
_entity_poly.pdbx_strand_id
1 'polypeptide(L)'
;MLGTAFGSAYFIGPDTPTLLMNLLFALAGIGWATINVNSFPMVVELARGGNVGKFTGYYYTASMAAQVLTPFFSGFLMDSVGMTILFPYATIFVACSFVTMLFVKHGDTKAEARASVLENFDVED
;
A
#
# COMPACT_ATOMS: atom_id res chain seq x y z
N MET A 1 2.05 -10.60 -6.07
CA MET A 1 3.34 -9.90 -6.18
C MET A 1 3.95 -9.59 -4.82
N LEU A 2 3.32 -8.78 -3.95
CA LEU A 2 3.83 -8.53 -2.59
C LEU A 2 3.74 -9.77 -1.68
N GLY A 3 2.59 -10.46 -1.65
CA GLY A 3 2.43 -11.68 -0.83
C GLY A 3 3.34 -12.82 -1.27
N THR A 4 3.57 -12.94 -2.59
CA THR A 4 4.55 -13.88 -3.14
C THR A 4 5.97 -13.48 -2.77
N ALA A 5 6.32 -12.19 -2.80
CA ALA A 5 7.67 -11.72 -2.47
C ALA A 5 8.02 -11.90 -0.99
N PHE A 6 7.11 -11.54 -0.07
CA PHE A 6 7.32 -11.71 1.37
C PHE A 6 7.17 -13.18 1.81
N GLY A 7 6.26 -13.93 1.19
CA GLY A 7 6.10 -15.36 1.45
C GLY A 7 7.30 -16.19 0.99
N SER A 8 7.90 -15.87 -0.16
CA SER A 8 9.16 -16.51 -0.58
C SER A 8 10.37 -16.03 0.20
N ALA A 9 10.32 -14.81 0.74
CA ALA A 9 11.41 -14.26 1.57
C ALA A 9 11.58 -15.02 2.90
N TYR A 10 10.54 -15.72 3.37
CA TYR A 10 10.63 -16.62 4.52
C TYR A 10 11.64 -17.76 4.35
N PHE A 11 11.90 -18.20 3.10
CA PHE A 11 12.85 -19.28 2.81
C PHE A 11 14.26 -18.76 2.47
N ILE A 12 14.54 -17.46 2.60
CA ILE A 12 15.87 -16.89 2.38
C ILE A 12 16.75 -17.20 3.61
N GLY A 13 17.69 -18.12 3.44
CA GLY A 13 18.79 -18.38 4.38
C GLY A 13 20.08 -17.64 4.01
N PRO A 14 21.14 -17.73 4.83
CA PRO A 14 22.44 -17.10 4.58
C PRO A 14 23.14 -17.58 3.28
N ASP A 15 22.77 -18.75 2.76
CA ASP A 15 23.33 -19.33 1.52
C ASP A 15 22.54 -18.95 0.25
N THR A 16 21.54 -18.07 0.37
CA THR A 16 20.66 -17.73 -0.76
C THR A 16 21.40 -16.81 -1.74
N PRO A 17 21.34 -17.05 -3.07
CA PRO A 17 22.01 -16.20 -4.04
C PRO A 17 21.47 -14.77 -3.98
N THR A 18 22.38 -13.79 -3.91
CA THR A 18 22.07 -12.35 -3.84
C THR A 18 21.15 -11.88 -4.95
N LEU A 19 21.21 -12.53 -6.12
CA LEU A 19 20.31 -12.29 -7.25
C LEU A 19 18.84 -12.53 -6.89
N LEU A 20 18.53 -13.63 -6.19
CA LEU A 20 17.16 -13.95 -5.77
C LEU A 20 16.65 -12.91 -4.77
N MET A 21 17.50 -12.49 -3.83
CA MET A 21 17.16 -11.45 -2.86
C MET A 21 16.86 -10.11 -3.55
N ASN A 22 17.68 -9.71 -4.52
CA ASN A 22 17.47 -8.47 -5.30
C ASN A 22 16.17 -8.52 -6.11
N LEU A 23 15.84 -9.66 -6.73
CA LEU A 23 14.58 -9.83 -7.46
C LEU A 23 13.36 -9.71 -6.53
N LEU A 24 13.43 -10.29 -5.33
CA LEU A 24 12.35 -10.20 -4.34
C LEU A 24 12.18 -8.77 -3.81
N PHE A 25 13.28 -8.05 -3.57
CA PHE A 25 13.23 -6.63 -3.22
C PHE A 25 12.68 -5.76 -4.36
N ALA A 26 13.06 -6.04 -5.61
CA ALA A 26 12.51 -5.35 -6.77
C ALA A 26 10.99 -5.57 -6.89
N LEU A 27 10.52 -6.80 -6.73
CA LEU A 27 9.08 -7.13 -6.74
C LEU A 27 8.32 -6.48 -5.57
N ALA A 28 8.90 -6.47 -4.38
CA ALA A 28 8.33 -5.77 -3.23
C ALA A 28 8.24 -4.25 -3.48
N GLY A 29 9.31 -3.67 -4.05
CA GLY A 29 9.38 -2.24 -4.39
C GLY A 29 8.35 -1.82 -5.43
N ILE A 30 8.24 -2.57 -6.54
CA ILE A 30 7.21 -2.30 -7.57
C ILE A 30 5.82 -2.41 -6.96
N GLY A 31 5.57 -3.45 -6.16
CA GLY A 31 4.26 -3.62 -5.51
C GLY A 31 3.91 -2.48 -4.58
N TRP A 32 4.87 -2.03 -3.76
CA TRP A 32 4.68 -0.90 -2.86
C TRP A 32 4.38 0.39 -3.63
N ALA A 33 5.14 0.66 -4.69
CA ALA A 33 4.94 1.83 -5.54
C ALA A 33 3.55 1.84 -6.18
N THR A 34 3.11 0.71 -6.76
CA THR A 34 1.79 0.60 -7.38
C THR A 34 0.65 0.83 -6.37
N ILE A 35 0.78 0.36 -5.12
CA ILE A 35 -0.23 0.62 -4.10
C ILE A 35 -0.26 2.10 -3.73
N ASN A 36 0.89 2.71 -3.49
CA ASN A 36 0.98 4.09 -3.00
C ASN A 36 0.41 5.10 -4.01
N VAL A 37 0.64 4.89 -5.32
CA VAL A 37 0.11 5.80 -6.35
C VAL A 37 -1.39 5.66 -6.61
N ASN A 38 -1.99 4.50 -6.32
CA ASN A 38 -3.41 4.24 -6.58
C ASN A 38 -4.29 4.31 -5.32
N SER A 39 -3.72 4.19 -4.12
CA SER A 39 -4.47 4.18 -2.86
C SER A 39 -5.12 5.54 -2.56
N PHE A 40 -4.44 6.64 -2.88
CA PHE A 40 -4.97 7.97 -2.65
C PHE A 40 -6.14 8.32 -3.58
N PRO A 41 -6.03 8.17 -4.92
CA PRO A 41 -7.15 8.31 -5.84
C PRO A 41 -8.39 7.50 -5.43
N MET A 42 -8.21 6.24 -5.05
CA MET A 42 -9.30 5.36 -4.62
C MET A 42 -10.09 5.94 -3.43
N VAL A 43 -9.41 6.54 -2.45
CA VAL A 43 -10.07 7.09 -1.25
C VAL A 43 -10.78 8.41 -1.54
N VAL A 44 -10.23 9.25 -2.41
CA VAL A 44 -10.88 10.52 -2.79
C VAL A 44 -12.05 10.30 -3.76
N GLU A 45 -12.01 9.25 -4.58
CA GLU A 45 -13.13 8.85 -5.45
C GLU A 45 -14.36 8.38 -4.66
N LEU A 46 -14.16 7.85 -3.44
CA LEU A 46 -15.26 7.55 -2.51
C LEU A 46 -15.90 8.81 -1.90
N ALA A 47 -15.25 9.98 -2.02
CA ALA A 47 -15.77 11.23 -1.48
C ALA A 47 -16.76 11.87 -2.48
N ARG A 48 -17.97 12.18 -2.00
CA ARG A 48 -18.96 12.95 -2.77
C ARG A 48 -18.91 14.44 -2.40
N GLY A 49 -18.75 15.32 -3.39
CA GLY A 49 -18.82 16.78 -3.25
C GLY A 49 -17.74 17.35 -2.32
N GLY A 50 -18.07 18.36 -1.51
CA GLY A 50 -17.12 19.09 -0.64
C GLY A 50 -16.48 18.29 0.52
N ASN A 51 -16.64 16.97 0.58
CA ASN A 51 -16.05 16.12 1.64
C ASN A 51 -14.68 15.54 1.27
N VAL A 52 -14.11 15.88 0.11
CA VAL A 52 -12.78 15.40 -0.34
C VAL A 52 -11.71 15.63 0.75
N GLY A 53 -11.71 16.80 1.40
CA GLY A 53 -10.76 17.11 2.48
C GLY A 53 -10.86 16.16 3.70
N LYS A 54 -12.06 15.67 4.03
CA LYS A 54 -12.25 14.71 5.14
C LYS A 54 -11.73 13.32 4.80
N PHE A 55 -11.98 12.85 3.58
CA PHE A 55 -11.48 11.55 3.10
C PHE A 55 -9.95 11.55 2.97
N THR A 56 -9.37 12.65 2.48
CA THR A 56 -7.92 12.89 2.51
C THR A 56 -7.37 12.87 3.94
N GLY A 57 -8.06 13.53 4.88
CA GLY A 57 -7.71 13.49 6.30
C GLY A 57 -7.70 12.07 6.86
N TYR A 58 -8.76 11.29 6.64
CA TYR A 58 -8.83 9.90 7.07
C TYR A 58 -7.71 9.04 6.48
N TYR A 59 -7.42 9.21 5.19
CA TYR A 59 -6.32 8.51 4.53
C TYR A 59 -4.97 8.77 5.21
N TYR A 60 -4.62 10.06 5.39
CA TYR A 60 -3.34 10.41 5.98
C TYR A 60 -3.27 10.08 7.47
N THR A 61 -4.34 10.26 8.23
CA THR A 61 -4.36 9.86 9.64
C THR A 61 -4.16 8.36 9.80
N ALA A 62 -4.88 7.54 9.02
CA ALA A 62 -4.72 6.09 9.06
C ALA A 62 -3.32 5.66 8.60
N SER A 63 -2.81 6.24 7.52
CA SER A 63 -1.49 5.92 6.97
C SER A 63 -0.36 6.28 7.92
N MET A 64 -0.42 7.47 8.55
CA MET A 64 0.60 7.92 9.50
C MET A 64 0.51 7.15 10.82
N ALA A 65 -0.70 6.83 11.30
CA ALA A 65 -0.88 5.97 12.46
C ALA A 65 -0.28 4.57 12.23
N ALA A 66 -0.52 3.98 11.06
CA ALA A 66 0.06 2.69 10.70
C ALA A 66 1.61 2.75 10.68
N GLN A 67 2.18 3.83 10.13
CA GLN A 67 3.65 4.04 10.11
C GLN A 67 4.24 4.19 11.51
N VAL A 68 3.51 4.77 12.46
CA VAL A 68 3.97 4.90 13.86
C VAL A 68 3.81 3.59 14.63
N LEU A 69 2.69 2.88 14.46
CA LEU A 69 2.39 1.64 15.20
C LEU A 69 3.21 0.45 14.72
N THR A 70 3.46 0.34 13.42
CA THR A 70 4.17 -0.79 12.82
C THR A 70 5.55 -1.04 13.45
N PRO A 71 6.47 -0.06 13.57
CA PRO A 71 7.80 -0.30 14.14
C PRO A 71 7.74 -0.72 15.62
N PHE A 72 6.73 -0.25 16.36
CA PHE A 72 6.52 -0.66 17.75
C PHE A 72 6.13 -2.15 17.84
N PHE A 73 5.12 -2.57 17.08
CA PHE A 73 4.69 -3.97 17.06
C PHE A 73 5.71 -4.91 16.44
N SER A 74 6.33 -4.50 15.32
CA SER A 74 7.37 -5.31 14.67
C SER A 74 8.60 -5.44 15.57
N GLY A 75 9.02 -4.36 16.24
CA GLY A 75 10.13 -4.39 17.19
C GLY A 75 9.86 -5.33 18.36
N PHE A 76 8.70 -5.22 18.99
CA PHE A 76 8.29 -6.11 20.08
C PHE A 76 8.29 -7.60 19.67
N LEU A 77 7.79 -7.91 18.45
CA LEU A 77 7.79 -9.28 17.92
C LEU A 77 9.22 -9.77 17.64
N MET A 78 10.08 -8.91 17.09
CA MET A 78 11.49 -9.22 16.85
C MET A 78 12.24 -9.52 18.16
N ASP A 79 11.98 -8.76 19.22
CA ASP A 79 12.61 -8.96 20.53
C ASP A 79 12.16 -10.27 21.19
N SER A 80 10.92 -10.71 20.93
CA SER A 80 10.34 -11.90 21.56
C SER A 80 10.67 -13.21 20.82
N VAL A 81 10.74 -13.18 19.48
CA VAL A 81 10.79 -14.40 18.63
C VAL A 81 12.03 -14.43 17.71
N GLY A 82 12.69 -13.30 17.52
CA GLY A 82 13.84 -13.15 16.62
C GLY A 82 13.50 -12.51 15.27
N MET A 83 14.55 -12.14 14.53
CA MET A 83 14.46 -11.31 13.31
C MET A 83 13.65 -11.95 12.16
N THR A 84 13.57 -13.29 12.11
CA THR A 84 12.84 -14.02 11.06
C THR A 84 11.32 -13.82 11.12
N ILE A 85 10.78 -13.32 12.23
CA ILE A 85 9.34 -13.05 12.41
C ILE A 85 8.81 -11.91 11.55
N LEU A 86 9.68 -11.03 11.05
CA LEU A 86 9.32 -9.92 10.16
C LEU A 86 8.69 -10.40 8.84
N PHE A 87 9.20 -11.49 8.28
CA PHE A 87 8.70 -12.05 7.01
C PHE A 87 7.27 -12.62 7.10
N PRO A 88 6.94 -13.50 8.07
CA PRO A 88 5.56 -13.95 8.25
C PRO A 88 4.64 -12.81 8.70
N TYR A 89 5.12 -11.88 9.53
CA TYR A 89 4.36 -10.66 9.89
C TYR A 89 3.95 -9.89 8.61
N ALA A 90 4.91 -9.51 7.77
CA ALA A 90 4.63 -8.78 6.53
C ALA A 90 3.69 -9.55 5.59
N THR A 91 3.87 -10.87 5.48
CA THR A 91 3.03 -11.72 4.63
C THR A 91 1.58 -11.73 5.10
N ILE A 92 1.33 -11.85 6.40
CA ILE A 92 -0.01 -11.82 6.98
C ILE A 92 -0.67 -10.45 6.74
N PHE A 93 0.04 -9.35 7.00
CA PHE A 93 -0.52 -8.01 6.78
C PHE A 93 -0.84 -7.73 5.31
N VAL A 94 -0.01 -8.20 4.38
CA VAL A 94 -0.29 -8.10 2.94
C VAL A 94 -1.48 -8.97 2.55
N ALA A 95 -1.61 -10.18 3.10
CA ALA A 95 -2.77 -11.03 2.87
C ALA A 95 -4.06 -10.38 3.40
N CYS A 96 -4.03 -9.81 4.61
CA CYS A 96 -5.14 -9.06 5.17
C CYS A 96 -5.51 -7.86 4.29
N SER A 97 -4.53 -7.08 3.84
CA SER A 97 -4.77 -5.95 2.92
C SER A 97 -5.42 -6.41 1.62
N PHE A 98 -4.97 -7.54 1.05
CA PHE A 98 -5.58 -8.12 -0.13
C PHE A 98 -7.05 -8.50 0.11
N VAL A 99 -7.34 -9.16 1.25
CA VAL A 99 -8.72 -9.49 1.63
C VAL A 99 -9.57 -8.24 1.80
N THR A 100 -9.08 -7.20 2.47
CA THR A 100 -9.84 -5.94 2.62
C THR A 100 -10.13 -5.27 1.29
N MET A 101 -9.18 -5.33 0.35
CA MET A 101 -9.37 -4.78 -1.00
C MET A 101 -10.43 -5.54 -1.82
N LEU A 102 -10.63 -6.84 -1.59
CA LEU A 102 -11.73 -7.59 -2.21
C LEU A 102 -13.12 -7.05 -1.81
N PHE A 103 -13.23 -6.46 -0.61
CA PHE A 103 -14.47 -5.86 -0.12
C PHE A 103 -14.63 -4.38 -0.49
N VAL A 104 -13.59 -3.73 -1.03
CA VAL A 104 -13.70 -2.36 -1.53
C VAL A 104 -14.46 -2.39 -2.86
N LYS A 105 -15.73 -2.02 -2.79
CA LYS A 105 -16.54 -1.77 -3.97
C LYS A 105 -16.10 -0.45 -4.59
N HIS A 106 -15.59 -0.52 -5.82
CA HIS A 106 -15.30 0.67 -6.61
C HIS A 106 -16.61 1.43 -6.80
N GLY A 107 -16.64 2.67 -6.34
CA GLY A 107 -17.70 3.60 -6.71
C GLY A 107 -17.53 3.93 -8.19
N ASP A 108 -18.16 3.13 -9.05
CA ASP A 108 -18.48 3.41 -10.45
C ASP A 108 -17.43 4.27 -11.19
N THR A 109 -16.38 3.62 -11.69
CA THR A 109 -15.50 4.21 -12.70
C THR A 109 -16.29 4.38 -14.00
N LYS A 110 -17.17 5.37 -14.05
CA LYS A 110 -17.21 6.16 -15.27
C LYS A 110 -15.86 6.85 -15.28
N ALA A 111 -14.95 6.32 -16.10
CA ALA A 111 -13.87 7.14 -16.60
C ALA A 111 -14.56 8.39 -17.13
N GLU A 112 -14.57 9.49 -16.36
CA GLU A 112 -14.88 10.77 -16.94
C GLU A 112 -13.80 10.94 -17.99
N ALA A 113 -14.20 10.74 -19.24
CA ALA A 113 -13.39 11.09 -20.39
C ALA A 113 -13.03 12.55 -20.14
N ARG A 114 -11.78 12.79 -19.71
CA ARG A 114 -11.27 14.10 -19.35
C ARG A 114 -11.62 15.04 -20.50
N ALA A 115 -12.62 15.89 -20.29
CA ALA A 115 -13.18 16.73 -21.32
C ALA A 115 -12.25 17.94 -21.51
N SER A 116 -11.18 17.69 -22.26
CA SER A 116 -10.26 18.65 -22.84
C SER A 116 -9.30 19.37 -21.88
N VAL A 117 -8.09 19.57 -22.39
CA VAL A 117 -6.95 20.27 -21.78
C VAL A 117 -7.26 21.76 -21.49
N LEU A 118 -8.37 22.29 -22.01
CA LEU A 118 -8.74 23.70 -21.96
C LEU A 118 -9.19 24.18 -20.58
N GLU A 119 -9.77 23.30 -19.74
CA GLU A 119 -10.24 23.69 -18.40
C GLU A 119 -9.08 23.95 -17.41
N ASN A 120 -7.86 23.50 -17.74
CA ASN A 120 -6.65 23.82 -16.96
C ASN A 120 -6.10 25.23 -17.22
N PHE A 121 -6.63 25.93 -18.23
CA PHE A 121 -6.15 27.27 -18.63
C PHE A 121 -7.15 28.39 -18.32
N ASP A 122 -8.34 28.08 -17.81
CA ASP A 122 -9.25 29.11 -17.33
C ASP A 122 -8.82 29.52 -15.91
N VAL A 123 -7.78 30.34 -15.86
CA VAL A 123 -7.45 31.13 -14.69
C VAL A 123 -8.59 32.14 -14.54
N GLU A 124 -9.41 31.97 -13.52
CA GLU A 124 -10.43 32.95 -13.11
C GLU A 124 -9.77 34.34 -13.04
N ASP A 125 -10.23 35.28 -13.88
CA ASP A 125 -9.96 36.73 -13.75
C ASP A 125 -10.59 37.29 -12.47
#